data_AF-A0A822MR25-F1
#
_entry.id   AF-A0A822MR25-F1
#
_cell.length_a   1.000
_cell.length_b   1.000
_cell.length_c   1.000
_cell.angle_alpha   90.00
_cell.angle_beta   90.00
_cell.angle_gamma   90.00
#
_symmetry.space_group_name_H-M   'P 1'
#
loop_
_entity.id
_entity.type
_entity.pdbx_description
1 polymer ?
#
loop_
_entity_poly.entity_id
_entity_poly.type
_entity_poly.pdbx_seq_one_letter_code
_entity_poly.pdbx_strand_id
1 'polypeptide(L)'
;MQVKYRGPVRHVAIDSTGLKVFGEGEWKVRKHGYEKRRTWRKHYLAVDVDTHEVISAEVSLVNVGESEVLPTLLNPLRRKIHAVSGDGVYDTKECNKVLQRKFKTAT
;
A
#
# COMPACT_ATOMS: atom_id res chain seq x y z
N MET A 1 3.50 13.65 12.84
CA MET A 1 3.96 12.71 13.88
C MET A 1 5.13 11.94 13.30
N GLN A 2 6.33 12.07 13.87
CA GLN A 2 7.53 11.41 13.37
C GLN A 2 7.71 10.10 14.13
N VAL A 3 7.41 8.98 13.50
CA VAL A 3 7.73 7.66 14.07
C VAL A 3 9.18 7.36 13.70
N LYS A 4 10.07 7.37 14.70
CA LYS A 4 11.51 7.10 14.51
C LYS A 4 11.79 5.60 14.72
N TYR A 5 11.84 4.85 13.63
CA TYR A 5 12.54 3.55 13.60
C TYR A 5 13.59 3.56 12.48
N ARG A 6 14.87 3.61 12.88
CA ARG A 6 16.06 3.61 12.01
C ARG A 6 16.79 2.26 12.10
N GLY A 7 16.07 1.17 11.92
CA GLY A 7 16.62 -0.19 11.88
C GLY A 7 16.22 -0.93 10.59
N PRO A 8 16.95 -2.01 10.22
CA PRO A 8 16.54 -2.89 9.13
C PRO A 8 15.15 -3.47 9.41
N VAL A 9 14.35 -3.69 8.36
CA VAL A 9 13.07 -4.41 8.43
C VAL A 9 13.36 -5.85 8.05
N ARG A 10 13.14 -6.80 8.96
CA ARG A 10 13.38 -8.22 8.65
C ARG A 10 12.34 -8.74 7.68
N HIS A 11 11.06 -8.50 7.96
CA HIS A 11 9.97 -9.07 7.18
C HIS A 11 8.81 -8.08 7.06
N VAL A 12 8.32 -7.92 5.83
CA VAL A 12 7.15 -7.09 5.52
C VAL A 12 6.01 -7.98 5.04
N ALA A 13 4.82 -7.78 5.59
CA ALA A 13 3.58 -8.29 5.02
C ALA A 13 2.90 -7.18 4.21
N ILE A 14 2.41 -7.52 3.02
CA ILE A 14 1.67 -6.61 2.13
C ILE A 14 0.28 -7.17 1.91
N ASP A 15 -0.71 -6.32 2.10
CA ASP A 15 -2.11 -6.65 1.81
C ASP A 15 -2.86 -5.41 1.31
N SER A 16 -3.97 -5.66 0.61
CA SER A 16 -4.85 -4.62 0.08
C SER A 16 -6.23 -4.69 0.75
N THR A 17 -6.85 -3.54 0.96
CA THR A 17 -8.21 -3.45 1.52
C THR A 17 -9.06 -2.41 0.79
N GLY A 18 -10.37 -2.65 0.74
CA GLY A 18 -11.33 -1.72 0.17
C GLY A 18 -11.65 -0.58 1.14
N LEU A 19 -11.36 0.65 0.74
CA LEU A 19 -11.78 1.85 1.45
C LEU A 19 -13.07 2.40 0.82
N LYS A 20 -14.15 2.42 1.59
CA LYS A 20 -15.39 3.07 1.19
C LYS A 20 -15.28 4.58 1.41
N VAL A 21 -15.26 5.34 0.32
CA VAL A 21 -15.26 6.79 0.35
C VAL A 21 -16.71 7.26 0.38
N PHE A 22 -17.13 7.73 1.56
CA PHE A 22 -18.40 8.39 1.71
C PHE A 22 -18.36 9.74 1.00
N GLY A 23 -19.35 9.97 0.15
CA GLY A 23 -19.55 11.25 -0.51
C GLY A 23 -20.04 12.30 0.48
N GLU A 24 -20.78 13.27 -0.03
CA GLU A 24 -21.16 14.45 0.75
C GLU A 24 -22.12 14.13 1.89
N GLY A 25 -21.94 14.83 3.02
CA GLY A 25 -22.84 14.74 4.16
C GLY A 25 -24.24 15.28 3.83
N GLU A 26 -25.26 14.79 4.55
CA GLU A 26 -26.66 15.08 4.25
C GLU A 26 -26.99 16.56 4.18
N TRP A 27 -26.38 17.38 5.04
CA TRP A 27 -26.61 18.82 5.05
C TRP A 27 -26.16 19.48 3.75
N LYS A 28 -24.96 19.14 3.24
CA LYS A 28 -24.46 19.69 1.97
C LYS A 28 -25.38 19.28 0.82
N VAL A 29 -25.75 18.00 0.78
CA VAL A 29 -26.62 17.46 -0.28
C VAL A 29 -28.00 18.15 -0.26
N ARG A 30 -28.58 18.40 0.92
CA ARG A 30 -29.86 19.12 1.05
C ARG A 30 -29.78 20.58 0.60
N LYS A 31 -28.64 21.25 0.80
CA LYS A 31 -28.49 22.69 0.49
C LYS A 31 -28.04 22.97 -0.94
N HIS A 32 -27.19 22.11 -1.50
CA HIS A 32 -26.50 22.39 -2.77
C HIS A 32 -26.66 21.29 -3.82
N GLY A 33 -27.45 20.25 -3.53
CA GLY A 33 -27.56 19.09 -4.40
C GLY A 33 -26.33 18.19 -4.31
N TYR A 34 -26.27 17.18 -5.16
CA TYR A 34 -25.24 16.16 -5.13
C TYR A 34 -24.08 16.53 -6.05
N GLU A 35 -22.88 16.71 -5.50
CA GLU A 35 -21.70 17.02 -6.32
C GLU A 35 -20.72 15.83 -6.43
N LYS A 36 -20.59 15.01 -5.38
CA LYS A 36 -19.62 13.89 -5.33
C LYS A 36 -20.26 12.55 -4.98
N ARG A 37 -20.04 11.56 -5.86
CA ARG A 37 -20.52 10.18 -5.69
C ARG A 37 -19.73 9.39 -4.64
N ARG A 38 -20.45 8.62 -3.83
CA ARG A 38 -19.87 7.54 -3.01
C ARG A 38 -19.08 6.60 -3.92
N THR A 39 -17.85 6.29 -3.55
CA THR A 39 -16.96 5.45 -4.36
C THR A 39 -16.15 4.52 -3.47
N TRP A 40 -15.42 3.61 -4.09
CA TRP A 40 -14.44 2.77 -3.43
C TRP A 40 -13.03 3.19 -3.88
N ARG A 41 -12.06 2.93 -3.01
CA ARG A 41 -10.62 2.98 -3.29
C ARG A 41 -10.00 1.70 -2.77
N LYS A 42 -8.86 1.32 -3.32
CA LYS A 42 -8.03 0.26 -2.74
C LYS A 42 -6.93 0.91 -1.92
N HIS A 43 -6.72 0.44 -0.71
CA HIS A 43 -5.68 0.90 0.20
C HIS A 43 -4.73 -0.27 0.45
N TYR A 44 -3.47 -0.08 0.10
CA TYR A 44 -2.42 -1.07 0.22
C TYR A 44 -1.54 -0.70 1.39
N LEU A 45 -1.27 -1.66 2.26
CA LEU A 45 -0.45 -1.48 3.44
C LEU A 45 0.75 -2.42 3.38
N ALA A 46 1.92 -1.88 3.70
CA ALA A 46 3.11 -2.66 4.01
C ALA A 46 3.36 -2.54 5.51
N VAL A 47 3.34 -3.67 6.21
CA VAL A 47 3.48 -3.75 7.66
C VAL A 47 4.73 -4.54 8.02
N ASP A 48 5.55 -4.02 8.91
CA ASP A 48 6.65 -4.77 9.51
C ASP A 48 6.05 -5.83 10.46
N VAL A 49 6.33 -7.11 10.18
CA VAL A 49 5.68 -8.23 10.87
C VAL A 49 6.11 -8.33 12.34
N ASP A 50 7.33 -7.91 12.67
CA ASP A 50 7.86 -8.02 14.03
C ASP A 50 7.30 -6.92 14.94
N THR A 51 7.14 -5.71 14.39
CA THR A 51 6.76 -4.52 15.16
C THR A 51 5.30 -4.10 14.97
N HIS A 52 4.61 -4.69 13.98
CA HIS A 52 3.27 -4.32 13.53
C HIS A 52 3.14 -2.86 13.07
N GLU A 53 4.25 -2.20 12.74
CA GLU A 53 4.22 -0.84 12.23
C GLU A 53 3.88 -0.80 10.74
N VAL A 54 3.00 0.14 10.35
CA VAL A 54 2.82 0.49 8.94
C VAL A 54 4.05 1.24 8.47
N ILE A 55 4.81 0.63 7.57
CA ILE A 55 6.05 1.21 7.02
C ILE A 55 5.83 1.90 5.67
N SER A 56 4.78 1.51 4.94
CA SER A 56 4.35 2.15 3.70
C SER A 56 2.85 1.97 3.50
N ALA A 57 2.24 2.92 2.80
CA ALA A 57 0.84 2.86 2.42
C ALA A 57 0.65 3.54 1.07
N GLU A 58 -0.19 2.95 0.22
CA GLU A 58 -0.58 3.53 -1.08
C GLU A 58 -2.11 3.43 -1.24
N VAL A 59 -2.73 4.42 -1.88
CA VAL A 59 -4.16 4.37 -2.25
C VAL A 59 -4.31 4.45 -3.76
N SER A 60 -5.07 3.53 -4.35
CA SER A 60 -5.37 3.53 -5.79
C SER A 60 -6.86 3.64 -6.08
N LEU A 61 -7.16 3.89 -7.36
CA LEU A 61 -8.50 3.69 -7.91
C LEU A 61 -8.84 2.18 -7.94
N VAL A 62 -10.12 1.85 -8.02
CA VAL A 62 -10.61 0.46 -8.01
C VAL A 62 -10.19 -0.37 -9.23
N ASN A 63 -9.93 0.30 -10.36
CA ASN A 63 -9.57 -0.33 -11.62
C ASN A 63 -8.05 -0.58 -11.77
N VAL A 64 -7.25 -0.19 -10.78
CA VAL A 64 -5.81 -0.46 -10.77
C VAL A 64 -5.58 -1.89 -10.27
N GLY A 65 -4.78 -2.65 -11.01
CA GLY A 65 -4.34 -3.99 -10.62
C GLY A 65 -3.45 -3.93 -9.38
N GLU A 66 -3.59 -4.90 -8.49
CA GLU A 66 -2.90 -4.88 -7.19
C GLU A 66 -1.38 -5.02 -7.35
N SER A 67 -0.95 -5.84 -8.30
CA SER A 67 0.46 -6.02 -8.66
C SER A 67 1.13 -4.75 -9.19
N GLU A 68 0.37 -3.83 -9.80
CA GLU A 68 0.88 -2.57 -10.36
C GLU A 68 1.31 -1.58 -9.26
N VAL A 69 0.80 -1.74 -8.04
CA VAL A 69 1.05 -0.83 -6.91
C VAL A 69 2.33 -1.19 -6.16
N LEU A 70 2.80 -2.43 -6.28
CA LEU A 70 3.97 -2.92 -5.54
C LEU A 70 5.23 -2.02 -5.68
N PRO A 71 5.59 -1.49 -6.87
CA PRO A 71 6.73 -0.58 -7.01
C PRO A 71 6.53 0.72 -6.23
N THR A 72 5.36 1.35 -6.30
CA THR A 72 5.13 2.64 -5.61
C THR A 72 5.04 2.45 -4.11
N LEU A 73 4.54 1.30 -3.66
CA LEU A 73 4.51 0.93 -2.24
C LEU A 73 5.91 0.70 -1.65
N LEU A 74 6.82 0.02 -2.37
CA LEU A 74 8.12 -0.39 -1.81
C LEU A 74 9.31 0.49 -2.20
N ASN A 75 9.32 1.10 -3.40
CA ASN A 75 10.47 1.88 -3.86
C ASN A 75 10.83 3.09 -2.98
N PRO A 76 9.86 3.84 -2.40
CA PRO A 76 10.16 4.94 -1.49
C PRO A 76 10.88 4.52 -0.21
N LEU A 77 10.77 3.25 0.19
CA LEU A 77 11.41 2.73 1.40
C LEU A 77 12.93 2.69 1.23
N ARG A 78 13.65 3.48 2.02
CA ARG A 78 15.12 3.49 2.05
C ARG A 78 15.72 2.45 3.01
N ARG A 79 14.88 1.77 3.79
CA ARG A 79 15.29 0.73 4.75
C ARG A 79 15.64 -0.55 3.99
N LYS A 80 16.62 -1.30 4.48
CA LYS A 80 16.87 -2.67 4.00
C LYS A 80 15.72 -3.56 4.48
N ILE A 81 15.08 -4.24 3.54
CA ILE A 81 14.00 -5.20 3.79
C ILE A 81 14.53 -6.57 3.37
N HIS A 82 14.44 -7.57 4.25
CA HIS A 82 15.02 -8.90 3.97
C HIS A 82 14.02 -9.88 3.34
N ALA A 83 12.74 -9.77 3.70
CA ALA A 83 11.69 -10.63 3.20
C ALA A 83 10.39 -9.83 2.98
N VAL A 84 9.59 -10.28 2.01
CA VAL A 84 8.24 -9.78 1.76
C VAL A 84 7.30 -10.97 1.62
N SER A 85 6.16 -10.90 2.30
CA SER A 85 5.01 -11.78 2.08
C SER A 85 3.83 -10.96 1.59
N GLY A 86 3.08 -11.52 0.66
CA GLY A 86 1.82 -10.98 0.17
C GLY A 86 0.94 -12.12 -0.29
N ASP A 87 -0.26 -11.80 -0.72
CA ASP A 87 -1.17 -12.77 -1.31
C ASP A 87 -0.66 -13.29 -2.68
N GLY A 88 -1.41 -14.22 -3.26
CA GLY A 88 -1.10 -14.77 -4.58
C GLY A 88 -1.21 -13.75 -5.73
N VAL A 89 -1.87 -12.61 -5.54
CA VAL A 89 -1.97 -11.57 -6.59
C VAL A 89 -0.62 -10.94 -6.89
N TYR A 90 0.29 -10.96 -5.91
CA TYR A 90 1.66 -10.48 -6.08
C TYR A 90 2.62 -11.53 -6.67
N ASP A 91 2.16 -12.77 -6.88
CA ASP A 91 2.98 -13.81 -7.52
C ASP A 91 2.99 -13.66 -9.05
N THR A 92 3.55 -12.55 -9.51
CA THR A 92 3.73 -12.24 -10.93
C THR A 92 5.20 -12.05 -11.26
N LYS A 93 5.57 -12.25 -12.54
CA LYS A 93 6.94 -12.01 -13.02
C LYS A 93 7.38 -10.56 -12.80
N GLU A 94 6.49 -9.60 -12.98
CA GLU A 94 6.82 -8.18 -12.79
C GLU A 94 7.03 -7.84 -11.31
N CYS A 95 6.18 -8.34 -10.41
CA CYS A 95 6.38 -8.20 -8.98
C CYS A 95 7.72 -8.83 -8.55
N ASN A 96 8.03 -10.03 -9.02
CA ASN A 96 9.31 -10.69 -8.75
C ASN A 96 10.50 -9.84 -9.22
N LYS A 97 10.44 -9.19 -10.39
CA LYS A 97 11.51 -8.27 -10.83
C LYS A 97 11.68 -7.07 -9.89
N VAL A 98 10.57 -6.49 -9.39
CA VAL A 98 10.59 -5.38 -8.44
C VAL A 98 11.27 -5.81 -7.14
N LEU A 99 10.85 -6.94 -6.58
CA LEU A 99 11.42 -7.50 -5.35
C LEU A 99 12.90 -7.83 -5.55
N GLN A 100 13.28 -8.45 -6.67
CA GLN A 100 14.70 -8.71 -6.98
C GLN A 100 15.52 -7.43 -7.10
N ARG A 101 15.01 -6.36 -7.73
CA ARG A 101 15.75 -5.08 -7.82
C ARG A 101 15.88 -4.41 -6.46
N LYS A 102 14.87 -4.52 -5.61
CA LYS A 102 14.84 -3.90 -4.29
C LYS A 102 15.66 -4.68 -3.25
N PHE A 103 15.73 -6.01 -3.37
CA PHE A 103 16.33 -6.91 -2.38
C PHE A 103 17.57 -7.65 -2.87
N LYS A 104 18.02 -7.45 -4.12
CA LYS A 104 19.37 -7.84 -4.52
C LYS A 104 20.36 -7.12 -3.62
N THR A 105 20.82 -7.87 -2.63
CA THR A 105 22.03 -7.62 -1.89
C THR A 105 23.15 -7.61 -2.91
N ALA A 106 23.85 -6.48 -3.04
CA ALA A 106 25.19 -6.50 -3.59
C ALA A 106 25.98 -7.51 -2.76
N THR A 107 26.33 -8.64 -3.36
CA THR A 107 27.38 -9.52 -2.86
C THR A 107 28.72 -8.83 -3.09
#